data_AF-A0A928VTT3-F1
#
_entry.id   AF-A0A928VTT3-F1
#
_cell.length_a   1.000
_cell.length_b   1.000
_cell.length_c   1.000
_cell.angle_alpha   90.00
_cell.angle_beta   90.00
_cell.angle_gamma   90.00
#
_symmetry.space_group_name_H-M   'P 1'
#
loop_
_entity.id
_entity.type
_entity.pdbx_description
1 polymer ?
#
loop_
_entity_poly.entity_id
_entity_poly.type
_entity_poly.pdbx_seq_one_letter_code
_entity_poly.pdbx_strand_id
1 'polypeptide(L)'
;MKLLCLSNGHGEDAIAVRILRELQQHPNPPELAALPLVGEGRAYDRLPEVPIIGPVQSMPSGGFVYMDGRQLWRDLRGGLLKLTASQLKVVTRWAKDGGKIIAVGDIVPLLFAWWSGADYCFVGTAKSEYYLRDDIGWLPRRTWFERLESWSGSVYLPWERWMMGHKRCKAVFPRDSLTAEILQKHRIPALDLGNPMMDDIAPEDTGVRFDARDSETKEMGRAMTVVLLPGSRSPEAYENWQQMMLAVTRLRETFADRRIVFLGAIAPGLELDPLQKELDTYGWRIQPGSLSSVSHPIDDRSAIVFGQSNATLVLSQNAFAQCLRQADFALAMAGTA
;
A
#
# COMPACT_ATOMS: atom_id res chain seq x y z
N MET A 1 15.59 -20.64 -14.06
CA MET A 1 14.14 -20.41 -14.26
C MET A 1 13.93 -18.93 -14.52
N LYS A 2 13.01 -18.52 -15.41
CA LYS A 2 12.67 -17.12 -15.64
C LYS A 2 11.34 -16.76 -14.97
N LEU A 3 11.28 -15.65 -14.23
CA LEU A 3 10.08 -15.18 -13.54
C LEU A 3 9.80 -13.71 -13.87
N LEU A 4 8.60 -13.43 -14.37
CA LEU A 4 8.10 -12.09 -14.64
C LEU A 4 7.12 -11.67 -13.56
N CYS A 5 7.37 -10.53 -12.92
CA CYS A 5 6.44 -9.92 -12.00
C CYS A 5 5.53 -8.92 -12.71
N LEU A 6 4.22 -9.11 -12.59
CA LEU A 6 3.20 -8.18 -13.04
C LEU A 6 2.63 -7.45 -11.83
N SER A 7 2.54 -6.14 -11.88
CA SER A 7 1.92 -5.30 -10.85
C SER A 7 1.04 -4.24 -11.49
N ASN A 8 0.03 -3.72 -10.78
CA ASN A 8 -0.93 -2.77 -11.37
C ASN A 8 -1.22 -1.52 -10.53
N GLY A 9 -0.18 -0.90 -10.00
CA GLY A 9 -0.29 0.35 -9.25
C GLY A 9 0.93 0.59 -8.38
N HIS A 10 1.08 1.80 -7.84
CA HIS A 10 2.24 2.16 -7.02
C HIS A 10 2.35 1.31 -5.74
N GLY A 11 1.23 0.98 -5.10
CA GLY A 11 1.22 0.11 -3.92
C GLY A 11 1.61 -1.32 -4.25
N GLU A 12 1.09 -1.86 -5.35
CA GLU A 12 1.41 -3.19 -5.86
C GLU A 12 2.86 -3.30 -6.34
N ASP A 13 3.41 -2.24 -6.95
CA ASP A 13 4.82 -2.16 -7.31
C ASP A 13 5.71 -2.25 -6.07
N ALA A 14 5.34 -1.58 -4.98
CA ALA A 14 6.09 -1.64 -3.72
C ALA A 14 6.04 -3.05 -3.09
N ILE A 15 4.88 -3.72 -3.14
CA ILE A 15 4.72 -5.12 -2.70
C ILE A 15 5.57 -6.05 -3.57
N ALA A 16 5.51 -5.89 -4.89
CA ALA A 16 6.28 -6.68 -5.85
C ALA A 16 7.79 -6.55 -5.60
N VAL A 17 8.29 -5.33 -5.36
CA VAL A 17 9.71 -5.09 -5.04
C VAL A 17 10.15 -5.83 -3.79
N ARG A 18 9.33 -5.92 -2.74
CA ARG A 18 9.65 -6.69 -1.53
C ARG A 18 9.79 -8.18 -1.84
N ILE A 19 8.82 -8.74 -2.56
CA ILE A 19 8.84 -10.15 -2.96
C ILE A 19 10.07 -10.47 -3.82
N LEU A 20 10.37 -9.61 -4.79
CA LEU A 20 11.51 -9.82 -5.70
C LEU A 20 12.85 -9.72 -4.99
N ARG A 21 12.98 -8.81 -4.02
CA ARG A 21 14.18 -8.70 -3.18
C ARG A 21 14.47 -10.00 -2.42
N GLU A 22 13.44 -10.61 -1.83
CA GLU A 22 13.60 -11.89 -1.13
C GLU A 22 13.93 -13.04 -2.10
N LEU A 23 13.36 -13.02 -3.31
CA LEU A 23 13.70 -14.01 -4.35
C LEU A 23 15.15 -13.90 -4.84
N GLN A 24 15.74 -12.71 -4.87
CA GLN A 24 17.15 -12.51 -5.23
C GLN A 24 18.11 -13.10 -4.18
N GLN A 25 17.69 -13.16 -2.91
CA GLN A 25 18.50 -13.70 -1.82
C GLN A 25 18.51 -15.24 -1.78
N HIS A 26 17.66 -15.89 -2.57
CA HIS A 26 17.60 -17.35 -2.61
C HIS A 26 18.88 -17.95 -3.22
N PRO A 27 19.40 -19.11 -2.74
CA PRO A 27 20.66 -19.70 -3.22
C PRO A 27 20.77 -19.91 -4.74
N ASN A 28 19.62 -20.13 -5.38
CA ASN A 28 19.50 -20.24 -6.84
C ASN A 28 18.39 -19.28 -7.29
N PRO A 29 18.68 -17.97 -7.43
CA PRO A 29 17.65 -16.99 -7.76
C PRO A 29 17.19 -17.20 -9.22
N PRO A 30 15.90 -17.04 -9.52
CA PRO A 30 15.44 -17.02 -10.90
C PRO A 30 15.94 -15.77 -11.64
N GLU A 31 15.97 -15.82 -12.97
CA GLU A 31 16.10 -14.62 -13.79
C GLU A 31 14.81 -13.81 -13.65
N LEU A 32 14.92 -12.64 -13.01
CA LEU A 32 13.80 -11.77 -12.67
C LEU A 32 13.60 -10.69 -13.73
N ALA A 33 12.34 -10.35 -13.98
CA ALA A 33 11.95 -9.16 -14.73
C ALA A 33 10.65 -8.61 -14.15
N ALA A 34 10.37 -7.33 -14.38
CA ALA A 34 9.13 -6.69 -13.95
C ALA A 34 8.38 -6.10 -15.15
N LEU A 35 7.06 -6.06 -15.06
CA LEU A 35 6.20 -5.32 -15.97
C LEU A 35 5.07 -4.68 -15.16
N PRO A 36 5.23 -3.40 -14.77
CA PRO A 36 4.14 -2.62 -14.20
C PRO A 36 3.13 -2.32 -15.30
N LEU A 37 1.90 -2.75 -15.08
CA LEU A 37 0.79 -2.60 -16.02
C LEU A 37 0.22 -1.19 -15.99
N VAL A 38 0.37 -0.49 -14.86
CA VAL A 38 -0.05 0.91 -14.69
C VAL A 38 1.06 1.70 -14.02
N GLY A 39 1.35 2.89 -14.58
CA GLY A 39 2.42 3.74 -14.07
C GLY A 39 3.77 3.42 -14.70
N GLU A 40 4.79 4.12 -14.22
CA GLU A 40 6.17 4.02 -14.73
C GLU A 40 7.01 2.95 -14.02
N GLY A 41 6.52 2.38 -12.92
CA GLY A 41 7.27 1.37 -12.18
C GLY A 41 8.42 1.90 -11.32
N ARG A 42 8.40 3.18 -10.91
CA ARG A 42 9.51 3.81 -10.16
C ARG A 42 9.95 3.05 -8.91
N ALA A 43 9.08 2.23 -8.30
CA ALA A 43 9.48 1.39 -7.16
C ALA A 43 10.59 0.38 -7.55
N TYR A 44 10.58 -0.11 -8.80
CA TYR A 44 11.55 -1.07 -9.32
C TYR A 44 12.94 -0.47 -9.52
N ASP A 45 13.11 0.86 -9.54
CA ASP A 45 14.43 1.53 -9.58
C ASP A 45 15.33 1.12 -8.39
N ARG A 46 14.72 0.62 -7.31
CA ARG A 46 15.41 0.09 -6.13
C ARG A 46 16.03 -1.29 -6.36
N LEU A 47 15.72 -1.96 -7.47
CA LEU A 47 16.19 -3.30 -7.85
C LEU A 47 16.86 -3.24 -9.24
N PRO A 48 18.10 -2.74 -9.35
CA PRO A 48 18.75 -2.52 -10.65
C PRO A 48 18.98 -3.82 -11.46
N GLU A 49 18.97 -4.97 -10.80
CA GLU A 49 19.09 -6.28 -11.43
C GLU A 49 17.76 -6.82 -11.99
N VAL A 50 16.64 -6.15 -11.71
CA VAL A 50 15.31 -6.53 -12.21
C VAL A 50 14.90 -5.54 -13.31
N PRO A 51 15.13 -5.85 -14.59
CA PRO A 51 14.73 -4.97 -15.68
C PRO A 51 13.22 -4.88 -15.80
N ILE A 52 12.72 -3.67 -16.06
CA ILE A 52 11.37 -3.45 -16.56
C ILE A 52 11.34 -3.86 -18.03
N ILE A 53 10.49 -4.82 -18.38
CA ILE A 53 10.35 -5.32 -19.75
C ILE A 53 9.07 -4.79 -20.38
N GLY A 54 9.18 -4.20 -21.57
CA GLY A 54 8.04 -3.69 -22.32
C GLY A 54 7.67 -2.24 -21.98
N PRO A 55 6.60 -1.72 -22.61
CA PRO A 55 6.21 -0.33 -22.45
C PRO A 55 5.50 -0.10 -21.11
N VAL A 56 5.87 1.01 -20.47
CA VAL A 56 5.25 1.55 -19.25
C VAL A 56 4.77 2.97 -19.52
N GLN A 57 3.69 3.38 -18.87
CA GLN A 57 3.11 4.70 -19.08
C GLN A 57 2.31 5.15 -17.86
N SER A 58 2.47 6.42 -17.47
CA SER A 58 1.61 7.04 -16.48
C SER A 58 0.21 7.24 -17.04
N MET A 59 -0.81 6.75 -16.32
CA MET A 59 -2.22 6.91 -16.69
C MET A 59 -2.82 8.11 -15.93
N PRO A 60 -3.66 8.95 -16.59
CA PRO A 60 -4.33 10.09 -15.95
C PRO A 60 -5.10 9.77 -14.66
N SER A 61 -5.65 8.57 -14.56
CA SER A 61 -6.39 8.06 -13.40
C SER A 61 -5.50 7.54 -12.25
N GLY A 62 -4.19 7.39 -12.47
CA GLY A 62 -3.26 6.80 -11.52
C GLY A 62 -3.46 5.30 -11.24
N GLY A 63 -4.32 4.61 -12.00
CA GLY A 63 -4.71 3.21 -11.75
C GLY A 63 -5.89 2.75 -12.63
N PHE A 64 -6.20 1.45 -12.66
CA PHE A 64 -7.50 1.00 -13.22
C PHE A 64 -8.63 1.33 -12.24
N VAL A 65 -9.12 2.56 -12.26
CA VAL A 65 -10.28 2.96 -11.46
C VAL A 65 -11.53 2.40 -12.13
N TYR A 66 -11.96 1.22 -11.69
CA TYR A 66 -13.19 0.55 -12.16
C TYR A 66 -14.48 1.33 -11.86
N MET A 67 -14.42 2.34 -10.98
CA MET A 67 -15.60 3.07 -10.49
C MET A 67 -15.95 4.34 -11.27
N ASP A 68 -15.12 4.81 -12.21
CA ASP A 68 -15.40 6.03 -12.98
C ASP A 68 -15.19 5.83 -14.49
N GLY A 69 -16.30 5.58 -15.20
CA GLY A 69 -16.30 5.38 -16.66
C GLY A 69 -15.77 6.58 -17.46
N ARG A 70 -15.71 7.79 -16.88
CA ARG A 70 -15.09 8.97 -17.52
C ARG A 70 -13.57 8.92 -17.45
N GLN A 71 -13.00 8.40 -16.36
CA GLN A 71 -11.57 8.20 -16.21
C GLN A 71 -11.08 7.09 -17.16
N LEU A 72 -11.80 5.97 -17.22
CA LEU A 72 -11.52 4.91 -18.19
C LEU A 72 -11.55 5.43 -19.64
N TRP A 73 -12.48 6.31 -19.99
CA TRP A 73 -12.53 6.94 -21.32
C TRP A 73 -11.35 7.86 -21.61
N ARG A 74 -10.84 8.58 -20.59
CA ARG A 74 -9.62 9.40 -20.71
C ARG A 74 -8.40 8.53 -20.92
N ASP A 75 -8.29 7.44 -20.17
CA ASP A 75 -7.17 6.49 -20.28
C ASP A 75 -7.18 5.78 -21.65
N LEU A 76 -8.37 5.39 -22.14
CA LEU A 76 -8.54 4.82 -23.49
C LEU A 76 -8.06 5.78 -24.59
N ARG A 77 -8.39 7.08 -24.49
CA ARG A 77 -7.84 8.10 -25.42
C ARG A 77 -6.34 8.33 -25.22
N GLY A 78 -5.83 8.13 -24.01
CA GLY A 78 -4.42 8.24 -23.64
C GLY A 78 -3.53 7.10 -24.16
N GLY A 79 -4.07 6.16 -24.94
CA GLY A 79 -3.31 5.08 -25.57
C GLY A 79 -3.35 3.75 -24.82
N LEU A 80 -4.21 3.62 -23.79
CA LEU A 80 -4.33 2.41 -22.97
C LEU A 80 -4.48 1.14 -23.81
N LEU A 81 -5.33 1.14 -24.86
CA LEU A 81 -5.50 -0.06 -25.71
C LEU A 81 -4.21 -0.50 -26.41
N LYS A 82 -3.43 0.46 -26.92
CA LYS A 82 -2.15 0.17 -27.59
C LYS A 82 -1.11 -0.32 -26.58
N LEU A 83 -1.10 0.28 -25.38
CA LEU A 83 -0.24 -0.13 -24.27
C LEU A 83 -0.57 -1.55 -23.84
N THR A 84 -1.83 -1.83 -23.49
CA THR A 84 -2.34 -3.15 -23.11
C THR A 84 -2.02 -4.20 -24.16
N ALA A 85 -2.25 -3.92 -25.45
CA ALA A 85 -1.93 -4.86 -26.52
C ALA A 85 -0.42 -5.15 -26.63
N SER A 86 0.42 -4.14 -26.40
CA SER A 86 1.88 -4.28 -26.41
C SER A 86 2.38 -5.08 -25.20
N GLN A 87 1.84 -4.79 -24.02
CA GLN A 87 2.13 -5.53 -22.79
C GLN A 87 1.69 -6.99 -22.92
N LEU A 88 0.49 -7.28 -23.45
CA LEU A 88 0.03 -8.65 -23.70
C LEU A 88 0.97 -9.43 -24.62
N LYS A 89 1.54 -8.78 -25.66
CA LYS A 89 2.55 -9.42 -26.53
C LYS A 89 3.82 -9.76 -25.75
N VAL A 90 4.27 -8.88 -24.86
CA VAL A 90 5.44 -9.11 -24.00
C VAL A 90 5.20 -10.32 -23.09
N VAL A 91 4.08 -10.34 -22.37
CA VAL A 91 3.77 -11.44 -21.43
C VAL A 91 3.57 -12.77 -22.19
N THR A 92 2.94 -12.74 -23.36
CA THR A 92 2.78 -13.95 -24.20
C THR A 92 4.11 -14.46 -24.73
N ARG A 93 5.04 -13.57 -25.12
CA ARG A 93 6.39 -13.98 -25.55
C ARG A 93 7.17 -14.58 -24.38
N TRP A 94 7.12 -13.94 -23.21
CA TRP A 94 7.74 -14.46 -21.99
C TRP A 94 7.30 -15.89 -21.67
N ALA A 95 6.00 -16.16 -21.77
CA ALA A 95 5.45 -17.50 -21.56
C ALA A 95 5.96 -18.53 -22.59
N LYS A 96 6.05 -18.13 -23.87
CA LYS A 96 6.59 -19.00 -24.95
C LYS A 96 8.05 -19.37 -24.74
N ASP A 97 8.82 -18.48 -24.12
CA ASP A 97 10.23 -18.71 -23.76
C ASP A 97 10.37 -19.56 -22.47
N GLY A 98 9.28 -20.18 -21.99
CA GLY A 98 9.27 -21.03 -20.80
C GLY A 98 9.21 -20.27 -19.47
N GLY A 99 8.98 -18.95 -19.51
CA GLY A 99 8.88 -18.10 -18.34
C GLY A 99 7.66 -18.38 -17.47
N LYS A 100 7.79 -18.08 -16.18
CA LYS A 100 6.72 -18.12 -15.17
C LYS A 100 6.31 -16.70 -14.80
N ILE A 101 5.15 -16.55 -14.18
CA ILE A 101 4.61 -15.23 -13.80
C ILE A 101 4.24 -15.18 -12.32
N ILE A 102 4.55 -14.07 -11.65
CA ILE A 102 3.91 -13.68 -10.40
C ILE A 102 3.04 -12.45 -10.67
N ALA A 103 1.74 -12.55 -10.42
CA ALA A 103 0.79 -11.46 -10.58
C ALA A 103 0.48 -10.85 -9.22
N VAL A 104 0.82 -9.58 -9.00
CA VAL A 104 0.66 -8.86 -7.74
C VAL A 104 -0.38 -7.77 -7.93
N GLY A 105 -1.51 -7.85 -7.23
CA GLY A 105 -2.53 -6.82 -7.29
C GLY A 105 -3.95 -7.36 -7.32
N ASP A 106 -4.70 -6.92 -8.33
CA ASP A 106 -6.11 -7.26 -8.52
C ASP A 106 -6.34 -8.16 -9.75
N ILE A 107 -7.54 -8.06 -10.32
CA ILE A 107 -7.96 -8.81 -11.49
C ILE A 107 -7.11 -8.54 -12.75
N VAL A 108 -6.52 -7.35 -12.89
CA VAL A 108 -5.75 -6.98 -14.09
C VAL A 108 -4.48 -7.82 -14.25
N PRO A 109 -3.55 -7.86 -13.28
CA PRO A 109 -2.36 -8.70 -13.38
C PRO A 109 -2.72 -10.19 -13.39
N LEU A 110 -3.78 -10.60 -12.69
CA LEU A 110 -4.30 -11.97 -12.74
C LEU A 110 -4.75 -12.35 -14.17
N LEU A 111 -5.49 -11.47 -14.84
CA LEU A 111 -5.95 -11.68 -16.21
C LEU A 111 -4.77 -11.78 -17.19
N PHE A 112 -3.78 -10.90 -17.07
CA PHE A 112 -2.58 -10.95 -17.91
C PHE A 112 -1.78 -12.24 -17.69
N ALA A 113 -1.62 -12.67 -16.44
CA ALA A 113 -0.96 -13.92 -16.10
C ALA A 113 -1.71 -15.12 -16.69
N TRP A 114 -3.03 -15.17 -16.56
CA TRP A 114 -3.83 -16.23 -17.17
C TRP A 114 -3.74 -16.19 -18.71
N TRP A 115 -3.88 -15.02 -19.32
CA TRP A 115 -3.85 -14.83 -20.78
C TRP A 115 -2.53 -15.28 -21.40
N SER A 116 -1.41 -15.06 -20.69
CA SER A 116 -0.06 -15.37 -21.18
C SER A 116 0.16 -16.81 -21.65
N GLY A 117 -0.60 -17.77 -21.10
CA GLY A 117 -0.33 -19.20 -21.27
C GLY A 117 0.69 -19.78 -20.28
N ALA A 118 1.42 -18.97 -19.51
CA ALA A 118 2.39 -19.42 -18.51
C ALA A 118 1.72 -20.08 -17.30
N ASP A 119 2.52 -20.83 -16.53
CA ASP A 119 2.20 -21.09 -15.13
C ASP A 119 2.45 -19.81 -14.31
N TYR A 120 1.58 -19.56 -13.34
CA TYR A 120 1.60 -18.33 -12.56
C TYR A 120 1.23 -18.54 -11.10
N CYS A 121 1.64 -17.59 -10.27
CA CYS A 121 1.11 -17.38 -8.93
C CYS A 121 0.42 -16.03 -8.85
N PHE A 122 -0.54 -15.88 -7.94
CA PHE A 122 -1.27 -14.64 -7.74
C PHE A 122 -1.15 -14.15 -6.29
N VAL A 123 -0.77 -12.90 -6.09
CA VAL A 123 -0.72 -12.21 -4.80
C VAL A 123 -1.84 -11.18 -4.79
N GLY A 124 -2.91 -11.49 -4.07
CA GLY A 124 -4.12 -10.69 -4.02
C GLY A 124 -4.05 -9.62 -2.94
N THR A 125 -3.84 -8.37 -3.33
CA THR A 125 -3.58 -7.25 -2.40
C THR A 125 -4.80 -6.35 -2.17
N ALA A 126 -5.70 -6.28 -3.15
CA ALA A 126 -6.79 -5.29 -3.16
C ALA A 126 -8.06 -5.74 -2.42
N LYS A 127 -8.31 -7.05 -2.33
CA LYS A 127 -9.60 -7.59 -1.87
C LYS A 127 -9.46 -8.36 -0.57
N SER A 128 -10.45 -8.18 0.30
CA SER A 128 -10.58 -8.88 1.58
C SER A 128 -12.02 -9.29 1.80
N GLU A 129 -12.22 -10.49 2.32
CA GLU A 129 -13.53 -10.98 2.76
C GLU A 129 -14.10 -10.15 3.92
N TYR A 130 -13.26 -9.40 4.64
CA TYR A 130 -13.69 -8.43 5.65
C TYR A 130 -14.60 -7.32 5.11
N TYR A 131 -14.63 -7.08 3.80
CA TYR A 131 -15.62 -6.17 3.19
C TYR A 131 -17.04 -6.77 3.16
N LEU A 132 -17.15 -8.08 3.28
CA LEU A 132 -18.42 -8.79 3.16
C LEU A 132 -18.90 -9.36 4.51
N ARG A 133 -17.98 -9.73 5.39
CA ARG A 133 -18.25 -10.43 6.65
C ARG A 133 -17.11 -10.24 7.64
N ASP A 134 -17.41 -10.32 8.92
CA ASP A 134 -16.42 -10.42 9.99
C ASP A 134 -16.42 -11.83 10.59
N ASP A 135 -15.74 -12.00 11.73
CA ASP A 135 -15.66 -13.28 12.46
C ASP A 135 -17.02 -13.74 13.01
N ILE A 136 -18.00 -12.85 13.09
CA ILE A 136 -19.34 -13.11 13.62
C ILE A 136 -20.28 -13.51 12.48
N GLY A 137 -20.15 -12.88 11.30
CA GLY A 137 -20.94 -13.22 10.13
C GLY A 137 -21.00 -12.12 9.08
N TRP A 138 -22.06 -12.14 8.27
CA TRP A 138 -22.23 -11.18 7.18
C TRP A 138 -22.51 -9.76 7.69
N LEU A 139 -21.80 -8.79 7.12
CA LEU A 139 -22.02 -7.37 7.43
C LEU A 139 -23.35 -6.88 6.84
N PRO A 140 -24.05 -5.94 7.51
CA PRO A 140 -25.31 -5.41 7.02
C PRO A 140 -25.12 -4.58 5.75
N ARG A 141 -25.69 -5.06 4.63
CA ARG A 141 -25.56 -4.41 3.31
C ARG A 141 -26.62 -3.37 3.06
N ARG A 142 -26.17 -2.15 2.80
CA ARG A 142 -27.05 -0.99 2.61
C ARG A 142 -27.25 -0.64 1.14
N THR A 143 -26.30 -0.96 0.27
CA THR A 143 -26.39 -0.62 -1.16
C THR A 143 -26.69 -1.83 -2.05
N TRP A 144 -27.30 -1.57 -3.21
CA TRP A 144 -27.58 -2.62 -4.20
C TRP A 144 -26.28 -3.24 -4.74
N PHE A 145 -25.22 -2.44 -4.85
CA PHE A 145 -23.92 -2.84 -5.38
C PHE A 145 -23.22 -3.84 -4.44
N GLU A 146 -23.22 -3.58 -3.14
CA GLU A 146 -22.73 -4.53 -2.12
C GLU A 146 -23.46 -5.87 -2.20
N ARG A 147 -24.78 -5.85 -2.44
CA ARG A 147 -25.57 -7.09 -2.59
C ARG A 147 -25.16 -7.85 -3.84
N LEU A 148 -24.93 -7.15 -4.95
CA LEU A 148 -24.47 -7.77 -6.19
C LEU A 148 -23.06 -8.38 -6.06
N GLU A 149 -22.10 -7.65 -5.47
CA GLU A 149 -20.74 -8.16 -5.25
C GLU A 149 -20.75 -9.44 -4.42
N SER A 150 -21.65 -9.51 -3.46
CA SER A 150 -21.78 -10.66 -2.57
C SER A 150 -22.57 -11.84 -3.11
N TRP A 151 -23.26 -11.68 -4.24
CA TRP A 151 -24.10 -12.73 -4.82
C TRP A 151 -23.32 -14.02 -5.03
N SER A 152 -22.00 -13.92 -5.26
CA SER A 152 -21.14 -15.07 -5.49
C SER A 152 -20.66 -15.80 -4.24
N GLY A 153 -20.95 -15.27 -3.04
CA GLY A 153 -20.52 -15.81 -1.75
C GLY A 153 -19.07 -15.52 -1.36
N SER A 154 -18.36 -14.73 -2.17
CA SER A 154 -16.97 -14.31 -1.96
C SER A 154 -16.71 -12.95 -2.60
N VAL A 155 -15.73 -12.21 -2.06
CA VAL A 155 -15.22 -10.94 -2.61
C VAL A 155 -14.53 -11.14 -3.96
N TYR A 156 -14.00 -12.34 -4.20
CA TYR A 156 -13.50 -12.76 -5.49
C TYR A 156 -14.64 -13.37 -6.31
N LEU A 157 -14.95 -12.71 -7.42
CA LEU A 157 -16.05 -13.06 -8.30
C LEU A 157 -15.78 -14.41 -9.00
N PRO A 158 -16.82 -15.10 -9.52
CA PRO A 158 -16.67 -16.45 -10.06
C PRO A 158 -15.59 -16.60 -11.13
N TRP A 159 -15.39 -15.60 -11.99
CA TRP A 159 -14.35 -15.62 -13.02
C TRP A 159 -12.94 -15.42 -12.45
N GLU A 160 -12.79 -14.61 -11.40
CA GLU A 160 -11.51 -14.44 -10.70
C GLU A 160 -11.14 -15.76 -10.02
N ARG A 161 -12.10 -16.36 -9.31
CA ARG A 161 -11.95 -17.68 -8.69
C ARG A 161 -11.65 -18.77 -9.71
N TRP A 162 -12.26 -18.70 -10.90
CA TRP A 162 -11.94 -19.63 -11.99
C TRP A 162 -10.49 -19.48 -12.47
N MET A 163 -9.98 -18.26 -12.63
CA MET A 163 -8.57 -18.04 -12.97
C MET A 163 -7.64 -18.48 -11.84
N MET A 164 -8.01 -18.25 -10.59
CA MET A 164 -7.26 -18.72 -9.42
C MET A 164 -7.24 -20.24 -9.27
N GLY A 165 -8.34 -20.92 -9.63
CA GLY A 165 -8.46 -22.38 -9.60
C GLY A 165 -7.94 -23.07 -10.87
N HIS A 166 -7.49 -22.32 -11.86
CA HIS A 166 -7.02 -22.88 -13.13
C HIS A 166 -5.72 -23.67 -12.91
N LYS A 167 -5.52 -24.80 -13.61
CA LYS A 167 -4.33 -25.70 -13.46
C LYS A 167 -2.95 -25.04 -13.61
N ARG A 168 -2.90 -23.86 -14.23
CA ARG A 168 -1.69 -23.05 -14.43
C ARG A 168 -1.43 -22.10 -13.24
N CYS A 169 -2.46 -21.75 -12.47
CA CYS A 169 -2.28 -21.06 -11.19
C CYS A 169 -1.75 -22.08 -10.18
N LYS A 170 -0.51 -21.88 -9.73
CA LYS A 170 0.16 -22.82 -8.81
C LYS A 170 -0.03 -22.45 -7.35
N ALA A 171 -0.24 -21.17 -7.07
CA ALA A 171 -0.52 -20.67 -5.74
C ALA A 171 -1.26 -19.33 -5.80
N VAL A 172 -2.09 -19.08 -4.80
CA VAL A 172 -2.73 -17.81 -4.52
C VAL A 172 -2.31 -17.36 -3.12
N PHE A 173 -1.94 -16.10 -2.95
CA PHE A 173 -1.54 -15.49 -1.68
C PHE A 173 -2.49 -14.33 -1.38
N PRO A 174 -3.60 -14.58 -0.68
CA PRO A 174 -4.51 -13.53 -0.25
C PRO A 174 -3.91 -12.71 0.89
N ARG A 175 -4.38 -11.47 1.04
CA ARG A 175 -3.88 -10.54 2.06
C ARG A 175 -4.25 -10.89 3.52
N ASP A 176 -5.20 -11.78 3.77
CA ASP A 176 -5.67 -12.12 5.12
C ASP A 176 -6.20 -13.57 5.21
N SER A 177 -6.19 -14.09 6.44
CA SER A 177 -6.55 -15.46 6.77
C SER A 177 -7.99 -15.82 6.41
N LEU A 178 -8.94 -14.94 6.72
CA LEU A 178 -10.36 -15.15 6.40
C LEU A 178 -10.53 -15.38 4.89
N THR A 179 -9.93 -14.52 4.07
CA THR A 179 -9.94 -14.63 2.61
C THR A 179 -9.28 -15.93 2.13
N ALA A 180 -8.16 -16.33 2.72
CA ALA A 180 -7.50 -17.59 2.39
C ALA A 180 -8.39 -18.81 2.69
N GLU A 181 -9.01 -18.88 3.86
CA GLU A 181 -9.92 -19.97 4.24
C GLU A 181 -11.10 -20.10 3.27
N ILE A 182 -11.68 -18.97 2.86
CA ILE A 182 -12.83 -18.95 1.95
C ILE A 182 -12.44 -19.43 0.55
N LEU A 183 -11.28 -19.00 0.04
CA LEU A 183 -10.77 -19.47 -1.24
C LEU A 183 -10.43 -20.97 -1.19
N GLN A 184 -9.87 -21.46 -0.08
CA GLN A 184 -9.61 -22.90 0.13
C GLN A 184 -10.91 -23.72 0.13
N LYS A 185 -12.00 -23.22 0.72
CA LYS A 185 -13.34 -23.85 0.63
C LYS A 185 -13.82 -23.98 -0.82
N HIS A 186 -13.38 -23.10 -1.70
CA HIS A 186 -13.61 -23.17 -3.15
C HIS A 186 -12.58 -24.02 -3.92
N ARG A 187 -11.71 -24.77 -3.21
CA ARG A 187 -10.64 -25.62 -3.78
C ARG A 187 -9.60 -24.84 -4.59
N ILE A 188 -9.41 -23.56 -4.27
CA ILE A 188 -8.34 -22.74 -4.82
C ILE A 188 -7.06 -23.01 -4.02
N PRO A 189 -5.86 -23.09 -4.65
CA PRO A 189 -4.59 -23.32 -3.96
C PRO A 189 -4.12 -22.04 -3.22
N ALA A 190 -4.93 -21.57 -2.28
CA ALA A 190 -4.65 -20.38 -1.48
C ALA A 190 -3.78 -20.72 -0.26
N LEU A 191 -2.75 -19.90 -0.04
CA LEU A 191 -1.81 -19.99 1.07
C LEU A 191 -1.95 -18.74 1.94
N ASP A 192 -2.14 -18.95 3.24
CA ASP A 192 -2.20 -17.88 4.23
C ASP A 192 -0.78 -17.56 4.73
N LEU A 193 -0.18 -16.51 4.17
CA LEU A 193 1.16 -16.04 4.50
C LEU A 193 1.17 -14.56 4.95
N GLY A 194 0.00 -14.00 5.25
CA GLY A 194 -0.16 -12.59 5.58
C GLY A 194 -0.05 -11.63 4.39
N ASN A 195 0.00 -10.34 4.69
CA ASN A 195 0.08 -9.28 3.69
C ASN A 195 1.50 -8.69 3.64
N PRO A 196 2.22 -8.78 2.49
CA PRO A 196 3.57 -8.24 2.39
C PRO A 196 3.70 -6.74 2.64
N MET A 197 2.59 -6.00 2.66
CA MET A 197 2.57 -4.60 3.09
C MET A 197 2.96 -4.41 4.56
N MET A 198 2.74 -5.43 5.39
CA MET A 198 3.06 -5.42 6.82
C MET A 198 4.51 -5.83 7.10
N ASP A 199 5.21 -6.38 6.11
CA ASP A 199 6.62 -6.75 6.23
C ASP A 199 7.48 -5.50 6.50
N ASP A 200 8.61 -5.69 7.19
CA ASP A 200 9.53 -4.65 7.64
C ASP A 200 8.93 -3.60 8.62
N ILE A 201 7.69 -3.81 9.07
CA ILE A 201 7.05 -3.09 10.19
C ILE A 201 7.10 -4.00 11.42
N ALA A 202 8.27 -4.56 11.73
CA ALA A 202 8.46 -5.30 12.97
C ALA A 202 8.42 -4.32 14.15
N PRO A 203 7.70 -4.63 15.25
CA PRO A 203 7.83 -3.84 16.46
C PRO A 203 9.28 -3.91 16.94
N GLU A 204 9.90 -2.76 17.18
CA GLU A 204 11.09 -2.74 18.04
C GLU A 204 10.64 -3.18 19.44
N ASP A 205 11.45 -3.98 20.12
CA ASP A 205 11.23 -4.25 21.54
C ASP A 205 11.36 -2.90 22.27
N THR A 206 10.23 -2.24 22.47
CA THR A 206 10.17 -0.89 23.06
C THR A 206 10.63 -0.92 24.52
N GLY A 207 10.86 -2.11 25.09
CA GLY A 207 11.22 -2.28 26.49
C GLY A 207 10.11 -1.81 27.44
N VAL A 208 8.91 -1.50 26.93
CA VAL A 208 7.75 -1.06 27.71
C VAL A 208 7.26 -2.26 28.52
N ARG A 209 7.71 -2.30 29.77
CA ARG A 209 7.26 -3.27 30.76
C ARG A 209 6.09 -2.65 31.53
N PHE A 210 4.88 -3.04 31.17
CA PHE A 210 3.65 -2.60 31.84
C PHE A 210 3.61 -3.01 33.33
N ASP A 211 4.48 -3.92 33.77
CA ASP A 211 4.56 -4.44 35.15
C ASP A 211 5.45 -3.63 36.10
N ALA A 212 6.11 -2.56 35.65
CA ALA A 212 6.93 -1.71 36.52
C ALA A 212 6.06 -0.75 37.34
N ARG A 213 6.34 -0.59 38.65
CA ARG A 213 5.57 0.30 39.56
C ARG A 213 5.47 1.77 39.11
N ASP A 214 6.40 2.23 38.27
CA ASP A 214 6.45 3.61 37.76
C ASP A 214 6.08 3.71 36.26
N SER A 215 5.44 2.67 35.71
CA SER A 215 5.09 2.61 34.28
C SER A 215 4.24 3.80 33.85
N GLU A 216 3.17 4.11 34.59
CA GLU A 216 2.29 5.26 34.30
C GLU A 216 3.04 6.58 34.28
N THR A 217 3.89 6.85 35.29
CA THR A 217 4.66 8.11 35.36
C THR A 217 5.66 8.21 34.20
N LYS A 218 6.31 7.11 33.82
CA LYS A 218 7.22 7.07 32.66
C LYS A 218 6.48 7.28 31.34
N GLU A 219 5.31 6.66 31.18
CA GLU A 219 4.47 6.83 29.99
C GLU A 219 3.91 8.25 29.86
N MET A 220 3.53 8.87 30.98
CA MET A 220 3.10 10.28 31.00
C MET A 220 4.26 11.25 30.75
N GLY A 221 5.49 10.88 31.11
CA GLY A 221 6.69 11.71 30.92
C GLY A 221 7.21 11.75 29.48
N ARG A 222 6.90 10.75 28.65
CA ARG A 222 7.25 10.76 27.22
C ARG A 222 6.18 11.45 26.36
N ALA A 223 6.60 11.87 25.18
CA ALA A 223 5.66 12.43 24.20
C ALA A 223 4.68 11.35 23.71
N MET A 224 3.43 11.76 23.51
CA MET A 224 2.45 10.97 22.76
C MET A 224 2.71 11.16 21.27
N THR A 225 2.93 10.06 20.56
CA THR A 225 3.22 10.09 19.12
C THR A 225 2.00 9.64 18.32
N VAL A 226 1.57 10.46 17.36
CA VAL A 226 0.43 10.19 16.48
C VAL A 226 0.90 10.23 15.04
N VAL A 227 0.76 9.13 14.29
CA VAL A 227 1.03 9.11 12.85
C VAL A 227 -0.20 9.60 12.08
N LEU A 228 0.03 10.44 11.06
CA LEU A 228 -0.98 10.99 10.17
C LEU A 228 -0.81 10.38 8.78
N LEU A 229 -1.88 9.74 8.29
CA LEU A 229 -1.90 9.04 6.99
C LEU A 229 -3.01 9.62 6.08
N PRO A 230 -2.74 10.74 5.38
CA PRO A 230 -3.75 11.41 4.55
C PRO A 230 -4.14 10.61 3.30
N GLY A 231 -3.33 9.63 2.91
CA GLY A 231 -3.47 8.86 1.67
C GLY A 231 -2.39 9.21 0.65
N SER A 232 -2.41 8.51 -0.49
CA SER A 232 -1.32 8.53 -1.48
C SER A 232 -1.64 9.24 -2.78
N ARG A 233 -2.87 9.73 -2.96
CA ARG A 233 -3.37 10.25 -4.24
C ARG A 233 -3.87 11.68 -4.12
N SER A 234 -3.49 12.52 -5.08
CA SER A 234 -4.08 13.84 -5.27
C SER A 234 -5.39 13.75 -6.08
N PRO A 235 -6.41 14.60 -5.80
CA PRO A 235 -6.45 15.63 -4.76
C PRO A 235 -6.91 15.12 -3.38
N GLU A 236 -7.42 13.89 -3.30
CA GLU A 236 -8.04 13.29 -2.11
C GLU A 236 -7.14 13.42 -0.85
N ALA A 237 -5.85 13.14 -0.96
CA ALA A 237 -4.91 13.23 0.16
C ALA A 237 -4.80 14.66 0.72
N TYR A 238 -4.90 15.69 -0.13
CA TYR A 238 -4.86 17.08 0.33
C TYR A 238 -6.18 17.46 1.02
N GLU A 239 -7.32 16.99 0.52
CA GLU A 239 -8.62 17.20 1.18
C GLU A 239 -8.69 16.47 2.53
N ASN A 240 -8.18 15.24 2.59
CA ASN A 240 -8.04 14.49 3.85
C ASN A 240 -7.12 15.22 4.83
N TRP A 241 -6.01 15.79 4.35
CA TRP A 241 -5.09 16.56 5.18
C TRP A 241 -5.78 17.76 5.86
N GLN A 242 -6.64 18.49 5.15
CA GLN A 242 -7.42 19.60 5.72
C GLN A 242 -8.31 19.12 6.87
N GLN A 243 -8.99 17.98 6.73
CA GLN A 243 -9.79 17.40 7.80
C GLN A 243 -8.93 16.91 8.97
N MET A 244 -7.76 16.32 8.69
CA MET A 244 -6.81 15.90 9.71
C MET A 244 -6.31 17.07 10.54
N MET A 245 -6.09 18.26 9.96
CA MET A 245 -5.64 19.43 10.71
C MET A 245 -6.66 19.90 11.76
N LEU A 246 -7.95 19.74 11.50
CA LEU A 246 -9.00 19.96 12.51
C LEU A 246 -8.84 19.00 13.69
N ALA A 247 -8.64 17.70 13.41
CA ALA A 247 -8.43 16.70 14.45
C ALA A 247 -7.13 16.93 15.25
N VAL A 248 -6.03 17.25 14.56
CA VAL A 248 -4.73 17.60 15.15
C VAL A 248 -4.86 18.79 16.11
N THR A 249 -5.60 19.82 15.70
CA THR A 249 -5.87 20.99 16.56
C THR A 249 -6.60 20.59 17.83
N ARG A 250 -7.66 19.79 17.72
CA ARG A 250 -8.45 19.32 18.88
C ARG A 250 -7.67 18.40 19.80
N LEU A 251 -6.84 17.51 19.25
CA LEU A 251 -5.95 16.65 20.04
C LEU A 251 -4.96 17.48 20.84
N ARG A 252 -4.34 18.49 20.22
CA ARG A 252 -3.40 19.40 20.90
C ARG A 252 -4.06 20.16 22.05
N GLU A 253 -5.27 20.68 21.83
CA GLU A 253 -6.06 21.38 22.86
C GLU A 253 -6.48 20.46 24.01
N THR A 254 -6.92 19.25 23.70
CA THR A 254 -7.39 18.27 24.69
C THR A 254 -6.24 17.78 25.57
N PHE A 255 -5.05 17.60 25.00
CA PHE A 255 -3.86 17.12 25.70
C PHE A 255 -2.83 18.25 25.89
N ALA A 256 -3.27 19.43 26.32
CA ALA A 256 -2.42 20.62 26.48
C ALA A 256 -1.25 20.41 27.45
N ASP A 257 -1.43 19.59 28.49
CA ASP A 257 -0.41 19.29 29.51
C ASP A 257 0.57 18.19 29.09
N ARG A 258 0.42 17.63 27.89
CA ARG A 258 1.27 16.56 27.37
C ARG A 258 2.01 17.01 26.12
N ARG A 259 3.27 16.58 25.97
CA ARG A 259 4.00 16.77 24.71
C ARG A 259 3.43 15.84 23.65
N ILE A 260 3.16 16.37 22.45
CA ILE A 260 2.62 15.57 21.34
C ILE A 260 3.56 15.66 20.14
N VAL A 261 3.80 14.54 19.47
CA VAL A 261 4.54 14.47 18.21
C VAL A 261 3.60 13.92 17.14
N PHE A 262 3.37 14.70 16.09
CA PHE A 262 2.65 14.26 14.90
C PHE A 262 3.64 13.85 13.82
N LEU A 263 3.50 12.64 13.28
CA LEU A 263 4.34 12.14 12.19
C LEU A 263 3.49 12.03 10.92
N GLY A 264 3.61 12.99 10.02
CA GLY A 264 3.02 12.92 8.68
C GLY A 264 3.86 12.01 7.79
N ALA A 265 3.40 10.76 7.61
CA ALA A 265 4.00 9.84 6.66
C ALA A 265 3.36 10.08 5.29
N ILE A 266 4.00 10.93 4.49
CA ILE A 266 3.46 11.43 3.23
C ILE A 266 3.97 10.57 2.08
N ALA A 267 3.09 10.23 1.14
CA ALA A 267 3.47 9.51 -0.06
C ALA A 267 4.55 10.27 -0.86
N PRO A 268 5.59 9.60 -1.39
CA PRO A 268 6.64 10.25 -2.18
C PRO A 268 6.13 10.94 -3.47
N GLY A 269 4.96 10.53 -3.96
CA GLY A 269 4.34 11.11 -5.16
C GLY A 269 3.53 12.39 -4.91
N LEU A 270 3.36 12.82 -3.66
CA LEU A 270 2.64 14.04 -3.30
C LEU A 270 3.59 15.22 -3.20
N GLU A 271 3.09 16.40 -3.56
CA GLU A 271 3.79 17.65 -3.32
C GLU A 271 3.60 18.08 -1.86
N LEU A 272 4.68 18.53 -1.22
CA LEU A 272 4.62 18.98 0.16
C LEU A 272 4.07 20.41 0.29
N ASP A 273 4.20 21.25 -0.75
CA ASP A 273 3.78 22.65 -0.69
C ASP A 273 2.31 22.88 -0.27
N PRO A 274 1.31 22.12 -0.79
CA PRO A 274 -0.06 22.24 -0.30
C PRO A 274 -0.20 21.90 1.18
N LEU A 275 0.50 20.87 1.66
CA LEU A 275 0.45 20.42 3.06
C LEU A 275 1.07 21.48 4.00
N GLN A 276 2.18 22.08 3.58
CA GLN A 276 2.87 23.14 4.32
C GLN A 276 2.03 24.41 4.42
N LYS A 277 1.37 24.82 3.33
CA LYS A 277 0.46 25.99 3.33
C LYS A 277 -0.73 25.81 4.27
N GLU A 278 -1.26 24.60 4.33
CA GLU A 278 -2.32 24.27 5.29
C GLU A 278 -1.80 24.39 6.73
N LEU A 279 -0.63 23.81 7.02
CA LEU A 279 0.03 23.93 8.33
C LEU A 279 0.23 25.40 8.75
N ASP A 280 0.72 26.25 7.83
CA ASP A 280 0.89 27.68 8.07
C ASP A 280 -0.44 28.37 8.44
N THR A 281 -1.54 27.99 7.78
CA THR A 281 -2.89 28.53 8.04
C THR A 281 -3.38 28.15 9.44
N TYR A 282 -3.03 26.96 9.91
CA TYR A 282 -3.30 26.51 11.29
C TYR A 282 -2.27 27.02 12.31
N GLY A 283 -1.32 27.86 11.90
CA GLY A 283 -0.35 28.52 12.79
C GLY A 283 0.84 27.66 13.18
N TRP A 284 1.10 26.57 12.46
CA TRP A 284 2.35 25.82 12.58
C TRP A 284 3.49 26.61 11.95
N ARG A 285 4.69 26.54 12.55
CA ARG A 285 5.87 27.25 12.03
C ARG A 285 7.03 26.27 11.87
N ILE A 286 7.74 26.40 10.75
CA ILE A 286 8.98 25.66 10.52
C ILE A 286 9.96 25.97 11.65
N GLN A 287 10.55 24.93 12.24
CA GLN A 287 11.58 25.09 13.26
C GLN A 287 12.97 25.21 12.59
N PRO A 288 13.65 26.36 12.66
CA PRO A 288 15.00 26.53 12.12
C PRO A 288 16.00 25.87 13.06
N GLY A 289 16.35 24.62 12.77
CA GLY A 289 17.30 23.84 13.55
C GLY A 289 17.36 22.42 13.02
N SER A 290 18.50 22.06 12.42
CA SER A 290 18.84 20.74 11.91
C SER A 290 18.30 19.62 12.82
N LEU A 291 17.56 18.68 12.21
CA LEU A 291 17.60 17.19 12.24
C LEU A 291 18.50 16.44 13.25
N SER A 292 19.13 17.10 14.21
CA SER A 292 20.23 16.62 15.05
C SER A 292 20.26 17.19 16.47
N SER A 293 19.42 18.17 16.82
CA SER A 293 19.38 18.73 18.20
C SER A 293 18.09 18.44 18.98
N VAL A 294 17.03 17.99 18.30
CA VAL A 294 15.92 17.27 18.92
C VAL A 294 16.10 15.83 18.51
N SER A 295 16.00 14.89 19.43
CA SER A 295 15.84 13.46 19.11
C SER A 295 14.54 13.30 18.32
N HIS A 296 14.55 13.65 17.02
CA HIS A 296 13.44 13.39 16.13
C HIS A 296 13.31 11.89 16.05
N PRO A 297 12.09 11.36 16.16
CA PRO A 297 11.95 9.94 16.36
C PRO A 297 12.32 9.23 15.04
N ILE A 298 12.18 9.87 13.87
CA ILE A 298 12.50 9.30 12.55
C ILE A 298 13.86 9.76 11.96
N ASP A 299 14.53 8.86 11.24
CA ASP A 299 15.75 9.07 10.46
C ASP A 299 15.40 9.39 8.99
N ASP A 300 15.00 10.64 8.73
CA ASP A 300 14.82 11.18 7.39
C ASP A 300 15.42 12.59 7.30
N ARG A 301 16.55 12.71 6.61
CA ARG A 301 17.27 13.99 6.43
C ARG A 301 16.52 15.02 5.59
N SER A 302 15.49 14.60 4.86
CA SER A 302 14.64 15.48 4.06
C SER A 302 13.36 15.89 4.78
N ALA A 303 13.16 15.40 6.02
CA ALA A 303 11.95 15.71 6.78
C ALA A 303 11.85 17.20 7.14
N ILE A 304 10.64 17.71 7.09
CA ILE A 304 10.32 19.10 7.43
C ILE A 304 9.65 19.11 8.81
N VAL A 305 10.20 19.89 9.73
CA VAL A 305 9.75 19.95 11.13
C VAL A 305 9.03 21.26 11.41
N PHE A 306 7.84 21.14 11.98
CA PHE A 306 6.98 22.23 12.41
C PHE A 306 6.80 22.19 13.93
N GLY A 307 6.69 23.36 14.54
CA GLY A 307 6.40 23.52 15.97
C GLY A 307 5.16 24.37 16.20
N GLN A 308 4.38 23.98 17.21
CA GLN A 308 3.26 24.76 17.71
C GLN A 308 2.97 24.42 19.18
N SER A 309 3.21 25.37 20.09
CA SER A 309 2.98 25.21 21.54
C SER A 309 3.65 23.95 22.13
N ASN A 310 2.86 22.99 22.64
CA ASN A 310 3.31 21.71 23.21
C ASN A 310 3.51 20.60 22.16
N ALA A 311 3.35 20.90 20.87
CA ALA A 311 3.36 19.92 19.80
C ALA A 311 4.45 20.17 18.74
N THR A 312 4.95 19.06 18.19
CA THR A 312 5.85 19.03 17.03
C THR A 312 5.18 18.22 15.93
N LEU A 313 5.27 18.66 14.68
CA LEU A 313 4.77 17.92 13.53
C LEU A 313 5.92 17.73 12.53
N VAL A 314 6.13 16.50 12.09
CA VAL A 314 7.20 16.14 11.15
C VAL A 314 6.57 15.60 9.87
N LEU A 315 6.89 16.18 8.73
CA LEU A 315 6.53 15.64 7.42
C LEU A 315 7.72 14.85 6.86
N SER A 316 7.50 13.58 6.53
CA SER A 316 8.51 12.71 5.90
C SER A 316 7.92 11.97 4.71
N GLN A 317 8.72 11.83 3.66
CA GLN A 317 8.40 11.00 2.49
C GLN A 317 9.24 9.71 2.43
N ASN A 318 10.19 9.54 3.34
CA ASN A 318 11.15 8.42 3.29
C ASN A 318 11.11 7.51 4.52
N ALA A 319 10.40 7.87 5.58
CA ALA A 319 10.41 7.15 6.85
C ALA A 319 9.07 6.50 7.24
N PHE A 320 8.23 6.09 6.28
CA PHE A 320 6.91 5.51 6.53
C PHE A 320 6.90 4.42 7.63
N ALA A 321 7.78 3.41 7.52
CA ALA A 321 7.83 2.32 8.49
C ALA A 321 8.27 2.79 9.89
N GLN A 322 9.17 3.76 9.98
CA GLN A 322 9.59 4.34 11.26
C GLN A 322 8.48 5.18 11.90
N CYS A 323 7.75 5.97 11.10
CA CYS A 323 6.57 6.71 11.55
C CYS A 323 5.54 5.78 12.18
N LEU A 324 5.29 4.62 11.55
CA LEU A 324 4.37 3.62 12.10
C LEU A 324 4.90 2.98 13.38
N ARG A 325 6.19 2.60 13.43
CA ARG A 325 6.80 1.96 14.60
C ARG A 325 6.80 2.85 15.84
N GLN A 326 6.92 4.16 15.66
CA GLN A 326 7.05 5.11 16.76
C GLN A 326 5.71 5.67 17.26
N ALA A 327 4.65 5.45 16.49
CA ALA A 327 3.35 5.97 16.81
C ALA A 327 2.65 5.13 17.88
N ASP A 328 2.07 5.82 18.86
CA ASP A 328 1.12 5.23 19.81
C ASP A 328 -0.26 5.06 19.16
N PHE A 329 -0.61 5.99 18.28
CA PHE A 329 -1.90 6.05 17.59
C PHE A 329 -1.75 6.44 16.13
N ALA A 330 -2.65 5.98 15.28
CA ALA A 330 -2.74 6.40 13.88
C ALA A 330 -4.06 7.15 13.62
N LEU A 331 -3.95 8.34 13.00
CA LEU A 331 -5.06 9.02 12.36
C LEU A 331 -4.94 8.79 10.85
N ALA A 332 -5.76 7.89 10.32
CA ALA A 332 -5.69 7.47 8.93
C ALA A 332 -7.03 7.67 8.23
N MET A 333 -6.99 8.34 7.07
CA MET A 333 -8.16 8.50 6.18
C MET A 333 -8.06 7.57 4.95
N ALA A 334 -6.90 6.96 4.73
CA ALA A 334 -6.67 5.90 3.77
C ALA A 334 -5.62 4.91 4.30
N GLY A 335 -5.70 3.66 3.87
CA GLY A 335 -4.90 2.56 4.43
C GLY A 335 -3.44 2.49 3.97
N THR A 336 -3.05 3.25 2.94
CA THR A 336 -1.71 3.12 2.32
C THR A 336 -1.23 4.49 1.85
N ALA A 337 -0.10 4.97 2.38
CA ALA A 337 0.59 6.18 1.93
C ALA A 337 1.72 5.83 0.95
#